data_AF-A0AA96FWA9-F1
#
_entry.id   AF-A0AA96FWA9-F1
#
_cell.length_a   1.000
_cell.length_b   1.000
_cell.length_c   1.000
_cell.angle_alpha   90.00
_cell.angle_beta   90.00
_cell.angle_gamma   90.00
#
_symmetry.space_group_name_H-M   'P 1'
#
loop_
_entity.id
_entity.type
_entity.pdbx_description
1 polymer ?
#
loop_
_entity_poly.entity_id
_entity_poly.type
_entity_poly.pdbx_seq_one_letter_code
_entity_poly.pdbx_strand_id
1 'polypeptide(L)'
;MALRGRVKAGVVVGVVVAGCLAAVALDDGRRVGPPRAYGSFGGSAAAEEWVAYGDHAAVITVTDEVRGRPDPNSEDYVPRTVSATVSEVIWSRPGAVRLPGAVMLPVRGWYDPLLGGEQEDAARAAPRLEPGHTYLVGLAETSGGLRPIGDEAAVPYDDATFGKGEIEGRVVDPIEYYRALRELPRDSVARFAVNETHNRKTLADVRRLLAATSAQNVHRQAALDGIYTDADLDGRPDEPLDEGAHDLPGRIRRTVGALDPDKDYLLSVGCAGRGAAVGVTLTVNGVSSEHRILCNGHGERVAVKRPQGEVSYELVGDVGAVSWRLSPADLRRSATPRG
;
A
#
# COMPACT_ATOMS: atom_id res chain seq x y z
N MET A 1 16.43 9.04 93.97
CA MET A 1 17.73 9.23 93.29
C MET A 1 18.08 7.91 92.60
N ALA A 2 17.34 7.58 91.53
CA ALA A 2 17.72 7.72 90.12
C ALA A 2 18.42 6.44 89.59
N LEU A 3 17.58 5.62 88.92
CA LEU A 3 17.86 4.32 88.32
C LEU A 3 18.91 4.39 87.19
N ARG A 4 19.84 3.41 87.18
CA ARG A 4 20.68 3.09 86.01
C ARG A 4 19.89 2.25 85.01
N GLY A 5 19.56 2.84 83.87
CA GLY A 5 18.86 2.19 82.75
C GLY A 5 19.79 1.27 81.94
N ARG A 6 19.30 0.06 81.65
CA ARG A 6 19.89 -0.89 80.69
C ARG A 6 19.50 -0.45 79.27
N VAL A 7 20.47 -0.24 78.39
CA VAL A 7 20.26 -0.03 76.95
C VAL A 7 20.02 -1.40 76.30
N LYS A 8 18.83 -1.63 75.76
CA LYS A 8 18.53 -2.77 74.89
C LYS A 8 18.93 -2.39 73.46
N ALA A 9 19.79 -3.20 72.84
CA ALA A 9 20.05 -3.13 71.40
C ALA A 9 18.78 -3.56 70.66
N GLY A 10 18.10 -2.59 70.04
CA GLY A 10 17.01 -2.84 69.11
C GLY A 10 17.58 -3.12 67.72
N VAL A 11 17.35 -4.33 67.22
CA VAL A 11 17.58 -4.69 65.82
C VAL A 11 16.58 -3.90 64.97
N VAL A 12 17.07 -2.91 64.21
CA VAL A 12 16.30 -2.24 63.16
C VAL A 12 16.28 -3.19 61.96
N VAL A 13 15.18 -3.92 61.79
CA VAL A 13 14.89 -4.60 60.53
C VAL A 13 14.44 -3.52 59.55
N GLY A 14 15.39 -3.01 58.76
CA GLY A 14 15.10 -2.16 57.62
C GLY A 14 14.37 -2.98 56.56
N VAL A 15 13.05 -2.85 56.49
CA VAL A 15 12.28 -3.28 55.32
C VAL A 15 12.61 -2.28 54.21
N VAL A 16 13.53 -2.66 53.34
CA VAL A 16 13.68 -2.01 52.03
C VAL A 16 12.43 -2.40 51.23
N VAL A 17 11.41 -1.55 51.25
CA VAL A 17 10.36 -1.61 50.23
C VAL A 17 11.02 -1.17 48.94
N ALA A 18 11.56 -2.14 48.21
CA ALA A 18 11.93 -1.97 46.82
C ALA A 18 10.63 -1.65 46.06
N GLY A 19 10.34 -0.35 45.95
CA GLY A 19 9.26 0.15 45.13
C GLY A 19 9.52 -0.26 43.69
N CYS A 20 8.94 -1.40 43.29
CA CYS A 20 8.66 -1.66 41.89
C CYS A 20 7.63 -0.61 41.47
N LEU A 21 8.12 0.55 41.02
CA LEU A 21 7.41 1.33 40.02
C LEU A 21 7.35 0.44 38.78
N ALA A 22 6.37 -0.47 38.75
CA ALA A 22 5.87 -0.97 37.49
C ALA A 22 5.41 0.29 36.76
N ALA A 23 6.16 0.68 35.72
CA ALA A 23 5.62 1.57 34.72
C ALA A 23 4.37 0.86 34.20
N VAL A 24 3.21 1.25 34.72
CA VAL A 24 1.94 0.93 34.07
C VAL A 24 2.07 1.69 32.76
N ALA A 25 2.46 0.97 31.70
CA ALA A 25 2.28 1.48 30.36
C ALA A 25 0.77 1.75 30.30
N LEU A 26 0.41 3.03 30.35
CA LEU A 26 -0.96 3.45 30.09
C LEU A 26 -1.21 3.00 28.66
N ASP A 27 -1.98 1.92 28.52
CA ASP A 27 -2.55 1.52 27.25
C ASP A 27 -3.36 2.72 26.78
N ASP A 28 -2.88 3.39 25.73
CA ASP A 28 -3.53 4.58 25.20
C ASP A 28 -4.68 4.24 24.25
N GLY A 29 -5.11 2.96 24.28
CA GLY A 29 -6.22 2.46 23.49
C GLY A 29 -5.86 2.32 22.02
N ARG A 30 -4.58 2.19 21.66
CA ARG A 30 -4.16 2.04 20.26
C ARG A 30 -3.35 0.78 20.04
N ARG A 31 -3.68 0.11 18.94
CA ARG A 31 -2.94 -1.04 18.43
C ARG A 31 -2.13 -0.57 17.22
N VAL A 32 -0.86 -0.26 17.45
CA VAL A 32 0.08 0.09 16.38
C VAL A 32 0.67 -1.19 15.78
N GLY A 33 0.19 -1.56 14.60
CA GLY A 33 0.74 -2.70 13.85
C GLY A 33 2.05 -2.36 13.14
N PRO A 34 2.87 -3.36 12.76
CA PRO A 34 3.89 -3.13 11.75
C PRO A 34 3.24 -2.65 10.45
N PRO A 35 3.98 -1.94 9.57
CA PRO A 35 3.54 -1.70 8.20
C PRO A 35 3.04 -3.00 7.57
N ARG A 36 1.89 -2.98 6.89
CA ARG A 36 1.46 -4.17 6.14
C ARG A 36 2.48 -4.49 5.05
N ALA A 37 2.68 -5.79 4.80
CA ALA A 37 3.50 -6.24 3.67
C ALA A 37 2.96 -5.67 2.35
N TYR A 38 3.86 -5.41 1.41
CA TYR A 38 3.59 -4.78 0.12
C TYR A 38 2.43 -5.49 -0.63
N GLY A 39 1.43 -4.73 -1.05
CA GLY A 39 0.30 -5.17 -1.88
C GLY A 39 -0.35 -3.95 -2.53
N SER A 40 -1.21 -4.13 -3.56
CA SER A 40 -1.75 -3.01 -4.35
C SER A 40 -2.36 -1.84 -3.57
N PHE A 41 -2.95 -2.13 -2.40
CA PHE A 41 -3.46 -1.10 -1.45
C PHE A 41 -2.67 -1.03 -0.14
N GLY A 42 -1.76 -1.96 0.11
CA GLY A 42 -0.78 -1.87 1.21
C GLY A 42 0.48 -1.09 0.82
N GLY A 43 0.52 -0.56 -0.41
CA GLY A 43 1.68 0.09 -1.04
C GLY A 43 2.11 1.40 -0.39
N SER A 44 3.23 1.93 -0.86
CA SER A 44 3.84 3.13 -0.33
C SER A 44 3.24 4.43 -0.84
N ALA A 45 3.62 5.54 -0.19
CA ALA A 45 3.36 6.87 -0.70
C ALA A 45 4.09 7.18 -2.01
N ALA A 46 4.82 6.26 -2.64
CA ALA A 46 5.60 6.52 -3.86
C ALA A 46 4.79 7.20 -4.96
N ALA A 47 5.41 8.22 -5.60
CA ALA A 47 4.87 8.86 -6.80
C ALA A 47 4.53 7.79 -7.83
N GLU A 48 5.44 6.83 -7.97
CA GLU A 48 5.37 5.72 -8.90
C GLU A 48 4.12 4.86 -8.61
N GLU A 49 3.83 4.56 -7.34
CA GLU A 49 2.67 3.75 -6.95
C GLU A 49 1.36 4.51 -7.10
N TRP A 50 1.30 5.78 -6.72
CA TRP A 50 0.13 6.62 -6.96
C TRP A 50 -0.17 6.75 -8.46
N VAL A 51 0.86 6.87 -9.30
CA VAL A 51 0.70 6.92 -10.76
C VAL A 51 0.38 5.54 -11.36
N ALA A 52 0.92 4.46 -10.78
CA ALA A 52 0.71 3.10 -11.28
C ALA A 52 -0.70 2.58 -10.95
N TYR A 53 -1.16 2.78 -9.72
CA TYR A 53 -2.40 2.20 -9.21
C TYR A 53 -3.53 3.22 -9.03
N GLY A 54 -3.23 4.52 -9.06
CA GLY A 54 -4.21 5.55 -8.76
C GLY A 54 -4.90 6.19 -9.94
N ASP A 55 -6.08 6.72 -9.66
CA ASP A 55 -6.86 7.55 -10.57
C ASP A 55 -6.65 9.03 -10.27
N HIS A 56 -6.46 9.37 -8.98
CA HIS A 56 -6.25 10.75 -8.54
C HIS A 56 -5.19 10.83 -7.44
N ALA A 57 -4.57 12.00 -7.33
CA ALA A 57 -3.96 12.45 -6.08
C ALA A 57 -4.64 13.76 -5.69
N ALA A 58 -5.07 13.88 -4.44
CA ALA A 58 -5.89 15.00 -4.00
C ALA A 58 -5.56 15.42 -2.56
N VAL A 59 -5.76 16.70 -2.28
CA VAL A 59 -5.83 17.22 -0.91
C VAL A 59 -7.26 17.06 -0.43
N ILE A 60 -7.41 16.35 0.68
CA ILE A 60 -8.70 16.11 1.34
C ILE A 60 -8.66 16.63 2.76
N THR A 61 -9.80 17.11 3.25
CA THR A 61 -10.00 17.42 4.66
C THR A 61 -11.07 16.48 5.19
N VAL A 62 -10.73 15.70 6.22
CA VAL A 62 -11.69 14.77 6.83
C VAL A 62 -12.65 15.56 7.68
N THR A 63 -13.94 15.39 7.42
CA THR A 63 -15.03 16.17 8.04
C THR A 63 -15.81 15.38 9.08
N ASP A 64 -15.89 14.07 8.91
CA ASP A 64 -16.67 13.20 9.79
C ASP A 64 -16.19 11.75 9.67
N GLU A 65 -16.54 10.93 10.64
CA GLU A 65 -16.31 9.50 10.60
C GLU A 65 -17.53 8.69 11.04
N VAL A 66 -17.70 7.53 10.43
CA VAL A 66 -18.79 6.60 10.74
C VAL A 66 -18.20 5.25 11.07
N ARG A 67 -18.57 4.76 12.25
CA ARG A 67 -18.29 3.40 12.69
C ARG A 67 -19.15 2.40 11.91
N GLY A 68 -18.50 1.37 11.39
CA GLY A 68 -19.17 0.24 10.75
C GLY A 68 -19.73 -0.77 11.76
N ARG A 69 -20.31 -1.84 11.24
CA ARG A 69 -20.64 -3.03 12.04
C ARG A 69 -19.40 -3.95 12.11
N PRO A 70 -19.19 -4.69 13.22
CA PRO A 70 -18.13 -5.68 13.29
C PRO A 70 -18.11 -6.58 12.05
N ASP A 71 -16.92 -6.82 11.52
CA ASP A 71 -16.75 -7.66 10.33
C ASP A 71 -17.15 -9.10 10.69
N PRO A 72 -18.13 -9.71 10.01
CA PRO A 72 -18.54 -11.09 10.31
C PRO A 72 -17.41 -12.12 10.13
N ASN A 73 -16.33 -11.77 9.41
CA ASN A 73 -15.16 -12.63 9.17
C ASN A 73 -14.00 -12.33 10.12
N SER A 74 -14.14 -11.35 11.01
CA SER A 74 -13.14 -11.01 12.02
C SER A 74 -13.82 -10.86 13.36
N GLU A 75 -13.47 -11.71 14.32
CA GLU A 75 -14.17 -11.74 15.62
C GLU A 75 -14.11 -10.39 16.37
N ASP A 76 -13.09 -9.56 16.09
CA ASP A 76 -12.83 -8.34 16.85
C ASP A 76 -12.66 -7.07 15.99
N TYR A 77 -12.69 -7.13 14.65
CA TYR A 77 -12.45 -5.92 13.83
C TYR A 77 -13.72 -5.14 13.54
N VAL A 78 -13.68 -3.84 13.80
CA VAL A 78 -14.75 -2.90 13.45
C VAL A 78 -14.23 -1.92 12.39
N PRO A 79 -14.71 -2.01 11.14
CA PRO A 79 -14.31 -1.10 10.09
C PRO A 79 -14.85 0.30 10.34
N ARG A 80 -14.26 1.29 9.69
CA ARG A 80 -14.82 2.65 9.67
C ARG A 80 -14.71 3.29 8.30
N THR A 81 -15.52 4.32 8.10
CA THR A 81 -15.55 5.11 6.87
C THR A 81 -15.48 6.57 7.24
N VAL A 82 -14.63 7.32 6.56
CA VAL A 82 -14.52 8.76 6.76
C VAL A 82 -15.18 9.51 5.62
N SER A 83 -15.83 10.61 5.95
CA SER A 83 -16.33 11.57 4.97
C SER A 83 -15.32 12.70 4.85
N ALA A 84 -14.90 13.03 3.63
CA ALA A 84 -13.91 14.08 3.40
C ALA A 84 -14.32 15.02 2.26
N THR A 85 -13.97 16.29 2.39
CA THR A 85 -14.08 17.27 1.31
C THR A 85 -12.79 17.31 0.51
N VAL A 86 -12.91 17.26 -0.81
CA VAL A 86 -11.78 17.42 -1.74
C VAL A 86 -11.55 18.91 -1.96
N SER A 87 -10.45 19.44 -1.45
CA SER A 87 -10.10 20.85 -1.59
C SER A 87 -9.30 21.14 -2.86
N GLU A 88 -8.43 20.21 -3.26
CA GLU A 88 -7.65 20.34 -4.49
C GLU A 88 -7.33 18.98 -5.12
N VAL A 89 -7.51 18.86 -6.44
CA VAL A 89 -7.01 17.71 -7.21
C VAL A 89 -5.62 18.06 -7.73
N ILE A 90 -4.60 17.33 -7.28
CA ILE A 90 -3.20 17.56 -7.60
C ILE A 90 -2.83 16.91 -8.92
N TRP A 91 -3.31 15.69 -9.14
CA TRP A 91 -3.07 14.89 -10.33
C TRP A 91 -4.27 14.00 -10.63
N SER A 92 -4.45 13.64 -11.90
CA SER A 92 -5.42 12.64 -12.32
C SER A 92 -4.87 11.86 -13.50
N ARG A 93 -5.14 10.55 -13.49
CA ARG A 93 -4.82 9.68 -14.62
C ARG A 93 -5.62 10.11 -15.86
N PRO A 94 -5.02 10.11 -17.06
CA PRO A 94 -5.78 10.30 -18.29
C PRO A 94 -6.95 9.31 -18.40
N GLY A 95 -8.16 9.83 -18.56
CA GLY A 95 -9.37 9.01 -18.67
C GLY A 95 -10.02 8.60 -17.34
N ALA A 96 -9.44 8.96 -16.19
CA ALA A 96 -10.10 8.79 -14.90
C ALA A 96 -11.42 9.57 -14.85
N VAL A 97 -12.43 8.99 -14.18
CA VAL A 97 -13.69 9.67 -13.88
C VAL A 97 -13.39 10.90 -13.03
N ARG A 98 -14.16 11.98 -13.16
CA ARG A 98 -13.92 13.18 -12.35
C ARG A 98 -14.15 12.88 -10.87
N LEU A 99 -13.15 13.15 -10.03
CA LEU A 99 -13.27 13.06 -8.58
C LEU A 99 -14.32 14.05 -8.05
N PRO A 100 -15.32 13.61 -7.26
CA PRO A 100 -16.32 14.49 -6.68
C PRO A 100 -15.72 15.38 -5.58
N GLY A 101 -16.36 16.52 -5.30
CA GLY A 101 -15.92 17.46 -4.25
C GLY A 101 -16.07 16.95 -2.81
N ALA A 102 -16.82 15.85 -2.62
CA ALA A 102 -16.94 15.15 -1.36
C ALA A 102 -16.84 13.64 -1.64
N VAL A 103 -16.11 12.94 -0.78
CA VAL A 103 -15.81 11.52 -0.92
C VAL A 103 -16.04 10.78 0.40
N MET A 104 -16.35 9.50 0.30
CA MET A 104 -16.37 8.58 1.43
C MET A 104 -15.26 7.56 1.22
N LEU A 105 -14.40 7.37 2.22
CA LEU A 105 -13.23 6.51 2.12
C LEU A 105 -13.29 5.46 3.22
N PRO A 106 -13.25 4.15 2.89
CA PRO A 106 -13.03 3.12 3.89
C PRO A 106 -11.59 3.23 4.40
N VAL A 107 -11.42 3.24 5.72
CA VAL A 107 -10.11 3.40 6.39
C VAL A 107 -10.02 2.47 7.60
N ARG A 108 -8.84 2.36 8.20
CA ARG A 108 -8.61 1.49 9.36
C ARG A 108 -9.44 1.95 10.55
N GLY A 109 -10.28 1.05 11.08
CA GLY A 109 -11.15 1.32 12.22
C GLY A 109 -10.52 0.94 13.56
N TRP A 110 -11.16 0.00 14.24
CA TRP A 110 -10.80 -0.42 15.59
C TRP A 110 -10.77 -1.94 15.71
N TYR A 111 -10.01 -2.43 16.69
CA TYR A 111 -10.19 -3.76 17.26
C TYR A 111 -10.96 -3.62 18.57
N ASP A 112 -12.00 -4.42 18.76
CA ASP A 112 -12.78 -4.49 19.99
C ASP A 112 -12.61 -5.90 20.61
N PRO A 113 -11.42 -6.21 21.17
CA PRO A 113 -11.18 -7.49 21.80
C PRO A 113 -12.09 -7.65 23.01
N LEU A 114 -12.72 -8.83 23.14
CA LEU A 114 -13.68 -9.20 24.20
C LEU A 114 -13.30 -8.82 25.64
N LEU A 115 -12.01 -8.62 25.95
CA LEU A 115 -11.50 -8.33 27.29
C LEU A 115 -10.58 -7.10 27.37
N GLY A 116 -10.44 -6.30 26.32
CA GLY A 116 -9.43 -5.23 26.24
C GLY A 116 -9.96 -3.82 26.07
N GLY A 117 -11.27 -3.66 25.83
CA GLY A 117 -11.81 -2.39 25.38
C GLY A 117 -11.35 -2.07 23.95
N GLU A 118 -11.93 -1.01 23.39
CA GLU A 118 -11.67 -0.60 22.03
C GLU A 118 -10.21 -0.14 21.82
N GLN A 119 -9.61 -0.63 20.74
CA GLN A 119 -8.27 -0.28 20.32
C GLN A 119 -8.27 0.27 18.90
N GLU A 120 -7.84 1.51 18.75
CA GLU A 120 -7.62 2.16 17.46
C GLU A 120 -6.57 1.39 16.62
N ASP A 121 -6.94 0.91 15.42
CA ASP A 121 -6.02 0.23 14.51
C ASP A 121 -5.18 1.25 13.71
N ALA A 122 -3.93 1.45 14.11
CA ALA A 122 -3.02 2.38 13.45
C ALA A 122 -1.85 1.65 12.78
N ALA A 123 -1.44 2.15 11.62
CA ALA A 123 -0.15 1.80 11.04
C ALA A 123 0.96 2.63 11.67
N ARG A 124 2.12 2.00 11.88
CA ARG A 124 3.30 2.71 12.37
C ARG A 124 3.68 3.86 11.44
N ALA A 125 3.88 5.05 12.01
CA ALA A 125 4.25 6.29 11.36
C ALA A 125 3.32 6.75 10.23
N ALA A 126 2.06 6.31 10.25
CA ALA A 126 1.07 6.63 9.23
C ALA A 126 -0.14 7.38 9.82
N PRO A 127 -0.77 8.27 9.03
CA PRO A 127 -2.04 8.87 9.40
C PRO A 127 -3.16 7.85 9.55
N ARG A 128 -4.06 8.09 10.50
CA ARG A 128 -5.34 7.40 10.55
C ARG A 128 -6.38 8.06 9.66
N LEU A 129 -6.18 9.28 9.17
CA LEU A 129 -7.23 10.08 8.50
C LEU A 129 -8.34 10.46 9.50
N GLU A 130 -7.94 11.17 10.56
CA GLU A 130 -8.83 11.63 11.62
C GLU A 130 -9.62 12.89 11.22
N PRO A 131 -10.88 13.04 11.68
CA PRO A 131 -11.66 14.27 11.46
C PRO A 131 -10.94 15.54 11.92
N GLY A 132 -11.10 16.61 11.14
CA GLY A 132 -10.47 17.92 11.39
C GLY A 132 -9.09 18.09 10.78
N HIS A 133 -8.49 17.03 10.24
CA HIS A 133 -7.18 17.05 9.62
C HIS A 133 -7.24 17.04 8.09
N THR A 134 -6.19 17.57 7.47
CA THR A 134 -6.00 17.68 6.02
C THR A 134 -4.84 16.80 5.57
N TYR A 135 -5.03 16.11 4.46
CA TYR A 135 -4.08 15.12 3.95
C TYR A 135 -3.93 15.23 2.44
N LEU A 136 -2.73 14.96 1.95
CA LEU A 136 -2.51 14.61 0.56
C LEU A 136 -2.60 13.08 0.42
N VAL A 137 -3.49 12.60 -0.45
CA VAL A 137 -3.77 11.18 -0.63
C VAL A 137 -3.77 10.77 -2.10
N GLY A 138 -3.26 9.58 -2.39
CA GLY A 138 -3.52 8.87 -3.64
C GLY A 138 -4.85 8.12 -3.54
N LEU A 139 -5.66 8.17 -4.60
CA LEU A 139 -7.02 7.60 -4.64
C LEU A 139 -7.21 6.76 -5.90
N ALA A 140 -7.85 5.61 -5.76
CA ALA A 140 -8.21 4.71 -6.84
C ALA A 140 -9.68 4.30 -6.74
N GLU A 141 -10.37 4.25 -7.88
CA GLU A 141 -11.72 3.71 -7.98
C GLU A 141 -11.65 2.19 -8.09
N THR A 142 -12.30 1.49 -7.17
CA THR A 142 -12.31 0.02 -7.12
C THR A 142 -13.72 -0.52 -7.35
N SER A 143 -13.87 -1.85 -7.37
CA SER A 143 -15.20 -2.48 -7.38
C SER A 143 -16.04 -2.13 -6.15
N GLY A 144 -15.39 -1.82 -5.02
CA GLY A 144 -16.00 -1.39 -3.77
C GLY A 144 -16.13 0.13 -3.63
N GLY A 145 -15.84 0.91 -4.68
CA GLY A 145 -15.81 2.37 -4.67
C GLY A 145 -14.41 2.95 -4.49
N LEU A 146 -14.35 4.25 -4.25
CA LEU A 146 -13.12 5.01 -4.09
C LEU A 146 -12.35 4.60 -2.82
N ARG A 147 -11.04 4.36 -2.94
CA ARG A 147 -10.17 3.97 -1.84
C ARG A 147 -8.85 4.73 -1.83
N PRO A 148 -8.25 4.97 -0.65
CA PRO A 148 -6.85 5.37 -0.55
C PRO A 148 -5.92 4.31 -1.14
N ILE A 149 -4.84 4.76 -1.78
CA ILE A 149 -3.77 3.88 -2.26
C ILE A 149 -2.66 3.92 -1.22
N GLY A 150 -2.32 2.74 -0.70
CA GLY A 150 -1.48 2.65 0.47
C GLY A 150 -2.27 3.11 1.69
N ASP A 151 -2.86 2.18 2.42
CA ASP A 151 -3.58 2.44 3.68
C ASP A 151 -2.72 3.26 4.68
N GLU A 152 -1.41 3.35 4.44
CA GLU A 152 -0.38 4.00 5.26
C GLU A 152 0.28 5.21 4.54
N ALA A 153 -0.14 5.52 3.32
CA ALA A 153 0.57 6.41 2.40
C ALA A 153 0.06 7.86 2.38
N ALA A 154 -1.01 8.15 3.12
CA ALA A 154 -1.48 9.52 3.30
C ALA A 154 -0.37 10.40 3.89
N VAL A 155 -0.25 11.63 3.41
CA VAL A 155 0.73 12.61 3.92
C VAL A 155 -0.01 13.69 4.69
N PRO A 156 0.28 13.92 5.98
CA PRO A 156 -0.27 15.04 6.73
C PRO A 156 -0.02 16.38 6.03
N TYR A 157 -1.04 17.23 5.96
CA TYR A 157 -1.02 18.49 5.21
C TYR A 157 -1.81 19.62 5.89
N ASP A 158 -1.84 19.63 7.22
CA ASP A 158 -2.49 20.69 7.99
C ASP A 158 -1.82 22.05 7.73
N ASP A 159 -2.62 23.10 7.69
CA ASP A 159 -2.18 24.48 7.42
C ASP A 159 -1.28 24.58 6.18
N ALA A 160 -1.62 23.82 5.13
CA ALA A 160 -0.88 23.72 3.87
C ALA A 160 0.61 23.36 4.04
N THR A 161 0.94 22.63 5.10
CA THR A 161 2.30 22.27 5.49
C THR A 161 2.48 20.75 5.48
N PHE A 162 3.34 20.24 4.61
CA PHE A 162 3.65 18.81 4.55
C PHE A 162 4.24 18.31 5.86
N GLY A 163 3.74 17.16 6.32
CA GLY A 163 4.17 16.50 7.56
C GLY A 163 3.61 17.15 8.82
N LYS A 164 2.82 18.22 8.71
CA LYS A 164 2.04 18.75 9.83
C LYS A 164 0.66 18.09 9.84
N GLY A 165 0.22 17.60 10.99
CA GLY A 165 -1.12 17.05 11.17
C GLY A 165 -1.08 15.82 12.04
N GLU A 166 -1.83 14.78 11.69
CA GLU A 166 -1.97 13.59 12.53
C GLU A 166 -1.22 12.38 11.96
N ILE A 167 -0.57 11.63 12.85
CA ILE A 167 -0.12 10.24 12.65
C ILE A 167 -0.49 9.38 13.86
N GLU A 168 -0.90 8.13 13.65
CA GLU A 168 -1.26 7.19 14.71
C GLU A 168 -2.26 7.74 15.77
N GLY A 169 -3.16 8.64 15.37
CA GLY A 169 -4.13 9.33 16.22
C GLY A 169 -3.56 10.51 16.99
N ARG A 170 -2.31 10.92 16.71
CA ARG A 170 -1.61 11.99 17.42
C ARG A 170 -1.21 13.11 16.50
N VAL A 171 -1.49 14.34 16.93
CA VAL A 171 -1.01 15.55 16.25
C VAL A 171 0.51 15.65 16.41
N VAL A 172 1.20 15.85 15.29
CA VAL A 172 2.64 15.97 15.19
C VAL A 172 3.03 17.18 14.35
N ASP A 173 4.22 17.70 14.64
CA ASP A 173 4.87 18.68 13.77
C ASP A 173 5.67 18.01 12.64
N PRO A 174 6.10 18.76 11.60
CA PRO A 174 6.88 18.19 10.50
C PRO A 174 8.20 17.51 10.90
N ILE A 175 8.83 17.94 12.00
CA ILE A 175 10.08 17.34 12.50
C ILE A 175 9.79 15.99 13.15
N GLU A 176 8.71 15.89 13.92
CA GLU A 176 8.26 14.65 14.55
C GLU A 176 7.81 13.64 13.50
N TYR A 177 7.03 14.07 12.50
CA TYR A 177 6.66 13.24 11.35
C TYR A 177 7.89 12.68 10.63
N TYR A 178 8.87 13.56 10.34
CA TYR A 178 10.14 13.16 9.73
C TYR A 178 10.90 12.12 10.56
N ARG A 179 10.94 12.28 11.89
CA ARG A 179 11.61 11.31 12.78
C ARG A 179 10.91 9.96 12.76
N ALA A 180 9.59 9.94 12.84
CA ALA A 180 8.79 8.72 12.82
C ALA A 180 9.07 7.89 11.55
N LEU A 181 9.15 8.56 10.39
CA LEU A 181 9.42 7.88 9.12
C LEU A 181 10.85 7.33 9.01
N ARG A 182 11.84 7.95 9.65
CA ARG A 182 13.25 7.47 9.63
C ARG A 182 13.47 6.18 10.40
N GLU A 183 12.57 5.85 11.30
CA GLU A 183 12.60 4.61 12.07
C GLU A 183 12.00 3.43 11.29
N LEU A 184 11.40 3.70 10.12
CA LEU A 184 10.90 2.65 9.25
C LEU A 184 12.04 1.93 8.51
N PRO A 185 11.93 0.61 8.28
CA PRO A 185 12.84 -0.14 7.42
C PRO A 185 12.93 0.47 5.99
N ARG A 186 14.09 0.36 5.33
CA ARG A 186 14.33 1.00 4.01
C ARG A 186 13.44 0.47 2.87
N ASP A 187 12.91 -0.74 3.05
CA ASP A 187 11.96 -1.46 2.22
C ASP A 187 10.49 -1.12 2.56
N SER A 188 10.23 -0.58 3.75
CA SER A 188 8.91 -0.03 4.11
C SER A 188 8.79 1.38 3.58
N VAL A 189 7.86 1.62 2.65
CA VAL A 189 7.12 2.85 2.29
C VAL A 189 7.80 4.25 2.25
N ALA A 190 9.07 4.36 2.62
CA ALA A 190 9.75 5.57 3.03
C ALA A 190 10.74 6.04 1.96
N ARG A 191 10.29 6.13 0.70
CA ARG A 191 11.03 6.88 -0.32
C ARG A 191 10.27 8.11 -0.85
N PHE A 192 8.95 8.14 -0.84
CA PHE A 192 8.24 9.37 -1.24
C PHE A 192 7.83 10.27 -0.09
N ALA A 193 7.27 9.73 1.00
CA ALA A 193 7.06 10.48 2.23
C ALA A 193 8.40 10.94 2.88
N VAL A 194 9.53 10.32 2.49
CA VAL A 194 10.86 10.58 3.07
C VAL A 194 11.94 11.10 2.11
N ASN A 195 11.88 10.97 0.78
CA ASN A 195 12.88 11.64 -0.08
C ASN A 195 12.26 12.68 -1.01
N GLU A 196 11.00 12.50 -1.39
CA GLU A 196 10.34 13.40 -2.35
C GLU A 196 9.48 14.50 -1.72
N THR A 197 9.15 14.43 -0.43
CA THR A 197 8.53 15.52 0.37
C THR A 197 9.52 16.24 1.29
N HIS A 198 10.77 15.79 1.36
CA HIS A 198 11.77 16.22 2.35
C HIS A 198 12.39 17.60 2.10
N ASN A 199 12.23 18.13 0.91
CA ASN A 199 12.50 19.54 0.65
C ASN A 199 11.22 20.33 0.91
N ARG A 200 11.28 21.65 1.12
CA ARG A 200 10.10 22.53 1.15
C ARG A 200 9.39 22.49 -0.20
N LYS A 201 8.70 21.39 -0.47
CA LYS A 201 7.97 21.12 -1.69
C LYS A 201 6.61 21.77 -1.53
N THR A 202 6.16 22.37 -2.61
CA THR A 202 4.81 22.90 -2.75
C THR A 202 3.93 21.83 -3.40
N LEU A 203 2.60 21.99 -3.35
CA LEU A 203 1.70 21.16 -4.15
C LEU A 203 2.04 21.22 -5.65
N ALA A 204 2.57 22.33 -6.14
CA ALA A 204 3.04 22.45 -7.52
C ALA A 204 4.25 21.55 -7.81
N ASP A 205 5.15 21.35 -6.84
CA ASP A 205 6.24 20.39 -6.98
C ASP A 205 5.73 18.95 -7.03
N VAL A 206 4.77 18.60 -6.17
CA VAL A 206 4.12 17.28 -6.18
C VAL A 206 3.39 17.04 -7.49
N ARG A 207 2.62 18.03 -8.00
CA ARG A 207 1.96 17.97 -9.30
C ARG A 207 2.95 17.71 -10.43
N ARG A 208 4.09 18.43 -10.45
CA ARG A 208 5.15 18.21 -11.45
C ARG A 208 5.75 16.82 -11.33
N LEU A 209 5.99 16.35 -10.12
CA LEU A 209 6.52 15.02 -9.85
C LEU A 209 5.56 13.96 -10.41
N LEU A 210 4.30 13.94 -9.96
CA LEU A 210 3.30 12.96 -10.41
C LEU A 210 3.06 13.02 -11.93
N ALA A 211 3.10 14.20 -12.55
CA ALA A 211 2.98 14.34 -14.00
C ALA A 211 4.21 13.84 -14.78
N ALA A 212 5.40 13.92 -14.20
CA ALA A 212 6.64 13.42 -14.80
C ALA A 212 6.92 11.95 -14.46
N THR A 213 6.30 11.43 -13.41
CA THR A 213 6.44 10.05 -12.99
C THR A 213 5.74 9.10 -13.97
N SER A 214 6.41 8.01 -14.29
CA SER A 214 5.87 6.95 -15.13
C SER A 214 5.45 5.76 -14.26
N ALA A 215 4.19 5.30 -14.40
CA ALA A 215 3.68 4.06 -13.78
C ALA A 215 4.62 2.85 -14.02
N GLN A 216 5.33 2.88 -15.14
CA GLN A 216 6.30 1.90 -15.58
C GLN A 216 7.47 1.67 -14.61
N ASN A 217 7.82 2.68 -13.81
CA ASN A 217 8.90 2.57 -12.84
C ASN A 217 8.54 1.61 -11.70
N VAL A 218 7.25 1.44 -11.36
CA VAL A 218 6.81 0.42 -10.37
C VAL A 218 7.06 -0.97 -10.90
N HIS A 219 6.66 -1.27 -12.14
CA HIS A 219 6.90 -2.58 -12.75
C HIS A 219 8.40 -2.87 -12.91
N ARG A 220 9.20 -1.83 -13.19
CA ARG A 220 10.65 -1.93 -13.21
C ARG A 220 11.23 -2.23 -11.83
N GLN A 221 10.77 -1.55 -10.78
CA GLN A 221 11.25 -1.76 -9.41
C GLN A 221 10.81 -3.12 -8.86
N ALA A 222 9.58 -3.54 -9.11
CA ALA A 222 9.07 -4.87 -8.80
C ALA A 222 9.88 -5.99 -9.49
N ALA A 223 10.27 -5.77 -10.75
CA ALA A 223 11.16 -6.68 -11.47
C ALA A 223 12.59 -6.72 -10.89
N LEU A 224 13.09 -5.58 -10.38
CA LEU A 224 14.43 -5.48 -9.78
C LEU A 224 14.50 -6.04 -8.36
N ASP A 225 13.43 -5.87 -7.58
CA ASP A 225 13.39 -6.30 -6.18
C ASP A 225 12.92 -7.76 -6.03
N GLY A 226 12.45 -8.39 -7.12
CA GLY A 226 11.96 -9.78 -7.11
C GLY A 226 10.70 -9.96 -6.25
N ILE A 227 9.94 -8.88 -6.01
CA ILE A 227 8.79 -8.86 -5.10
C ILE A 227 7.48 -8.99 -5.89
N TYR A 228 6.66 -9.92 -5.40
CA TYR A 228 5.24 -10.15 -5.66
C TYR A 228 4.46 -8.84 -5.81
N THR A 229 4.18 -8.44 -7.05
CA THR A 229 3.16 -7.40 -7.30
C THR A 229 1.85 -8.10 -7.56
N ASP A 230 1.19 -8.44 -6.45
CA ASP A 230 -0.23 -8.67 -6.48
C ASP A 230 -0.93 -7.32 -6.77
N ALA A 231 -1.02 -7.03 -8.06
CA ALA A 231 -1.63 -5.87 -8.73
C ALA A 231 -3.18 -5.85 -8.63
N ASP A 232 -3.78 -6.54 -7.65
CA ASP A 232 -5.23 -6.65 -7.53
C ASP A 232 -5.85 -5.41 -6.89
N LEU A 233 -6.57 -4.67 -7.75
CA LEU A 233 -7.30 -3.46 -7.40
C LEU A 233 -8.62 -3.74 -6.66
N ASP A 234 -8.98 -5.00 -6.37
CA ASP A 234 -10.21 -5.33 -5.65
C ASP A 234 -9.98 -5.89 -4.23
N GLY A 235 -8.72 -6.06 -3.82
CA GLY A 235 -8.36 -6.51 -2.48
C GLY A 235 -8.71 -7.98 -2.19
N ARG A 236 -9.00 -8.77 -3.22
CA ARG A 236 -9.03 -10.24 -3.13
C ARG A 236 -7.71 -10.77 -3.65
N PRO A 237 -7.13 -11.82 -3.05
CA PRO A 237 -5.98 -12.48 -3.64
C PRO A 237 -6.45 -13.24 -4.88
N ASP A 238 -6.28 -12.70 -6.09
CA ASP A 238 -6.25 -13.52 -7.29
C ASP A 238 -4.87 -14.19 -7.30
N GLU A 239 -4.81 -15.43 -6.79
CA GLU A 239 -3.61 -16.25 -6.88
C GLU A 239 -3.16 -16.30 -8.36
N PRO A 240 -2.02 -15.67 -8.71
CA PRO A 240 -1.53 -15.77 -10.06
C PRO A 240 -1.22 -17.24 -10.36
N LEU A 241 -1.62 -17.68 -11.55
CA LEU A 241 -1.38 -19.07 -11.96
C LEU A 241 0.10 -19.31 -12.24
N ASP A 242 0.84 -18.25 -12.57
CA ASP A 242 2.30 -18.22 -12.57
C ASP A 242 2.83 -16.79 -12.42
N GLU A 243 3.91 -16.62 -11.68
CA GLU A 243 4.64 -15.36 -11.52
C GLU A 243 6.14 -15.61 -11.29
N GLY A 244 6.96 -14.63 -11.64
CA GLY A 244 8.39 -14.66 -11.34
C GLY A 244 9.20 -13.51 -11.91
N ALA A 245 10.46 -13.46 -11.51
CA ALA A 245 11.45 -12.52 -12.03
C ALA A 245 12.81 -13.22 -12.22
N HIS A 246 13.59 -12.79 -13.20
CA HIS A 246 14.91 -13.34 -13.48
C HIS A 246 15.77 -12.31 -14.23
N ASP A 247 17.10 -12.38 -14.06
CA ASP A 247 18.04 -11.68 -14.92
C ASP A 247 18.20 -12.39 -16.28
N LEU A 248 18.10 -11.63 -17.37
CA LEU A 248 18.58 -12.02 -18.69
C LEU A 248 20.02 -11.41 -18.85
N PRO A 249 20.91 -11.96 -19.69
CA PRO A 249 20.67 -12.82 -20.85
C PRO A 249 20.35 -14.27 -20.50
N GLY A 250 19.44 -14.86 -21.27
CA GLY A 250 19.08 -16.26 -21.10
C GLY A 250 17.77 -16.64 -21.79
N ARG A 251 17.26 -17.80 -21.40
CA ARG A 251 15.96 -18.33 -21.82
C ARG A 251 15.22 -18.83 -20.60
N ILE A 252 14.01 -18.32 -20.40
CA ILE A 252 13.09 -18.77 -19.35
C ILE A 252 11.96 -19.48 -20.04
N ARG A 253 11.64 -20.72 -19.62
CA ARG A 253 10.49 -21.47 -20.13
C ARG A 253 9.58 -21.84 -18.98
N ARG A 254 8.29 -21.54 -19.13
CA ARG A 254 7.23 -21.87 -18.16
C ARG A 254 6.12 -22.64 -18.86
N THR A 255 5.51 -23.56 -18.14
CA THR A 255 4.29 -24.27 -18.54
C THR A 255 3.33 -24.24 -17.37
N VAL A 256 2.11 -23.78 -17.63
CA VAL A 256 1.05 -23.62 -16.64
C VAL A 256 -0.14 -24.46 -17.09
N GLY A 257 -0.51 -25.45 -16.28
CA GLY A 257 -1.63 -26.34 -16.52
C GLY A 257 -2.90 -25.94 -15.75
N ALA A 258 -3.94 -26.75 -15.88
CA ALA A 258 -5.23 -26.61 -15.18
C ALA A 258 -5.95 -25.26 -15.38
N LEU A 259 -5.78 -24.65 -16.55
CA LEU A 259 -6.47 -23.40 -16.90
C LEU A 259 -7.95 -23.64 -17.21
N ASP A 260 -8.81 -22.73 -16.76
CA ASP A 260 -10.25 -22.74 -17.05
C ASP A 260 -10.49 -22.41 -18.53
N PRO A 261 -11.05 -23.34 -19.33
CA PRO A 261 -11.24 -23.12 -20.77
C PRO A 261 -12.28 -22.04 -21.10
N ASP A 262 -13.12 -21.67 -20.14
CA ASP A 262 -14.15 -20.64 -20.31
C ASP A 262 -13.65 -19.23 -19.93
N LYS A 263 -12.41 -19.11 -19.46
CA LYS A 263 -11.78 -17.82 -19.11
C LYS A 263 -10.71 -17.42 -20.11
N ASP A 264 -10.60 -16.11 -20.32
CA ASP A 264 -9.42 -15.53 -20.95
C ASP A 264 -8.39 -15.22 -19.87
N TYR A 265 -7.11 -15.23 -20.26
CA TYR A 265 -5.99 -14.93 -19.39
C TYR A 265 -5.08 -13.87 -20.02
N LEU A 266 -4.21 -13.31 -19.20
CA LEU A 266 -3.30 -12.25 -19.56
C LEU A 266 -1.90 -12.59 -19.08
N LEU A 267 -0.95 -12.72 -20.01
CA LEU A 267 0.48 -12.78 -19.70
C LEU A 267 1.04 -11.35 -19.74
N SER A 268 1.39 -10.82 -18.58
CA SER A 268 2.07 -9.52 -18.47
C SER A 268 3.57 -9.76 -18.39
N VAL A 269 4.35 -9.10 -19.23
CA VAL A 269 5.83 -9.18 -19.21
C VAL A 269 6.42 -7.79 -19.07
N GLY A 270 7.20 -7.59 -18.00
CA GLY A 270 7.95 -6.36 -17.73
C GLY A 270 9.44 -6.57 -17.97
N CYS A 271 10.12 -5.62 -18.60
CA CYS A 271 11.57 -5.68 -18.81
C CYS A 271 12.23 -4.30 -18.79
N ALA A 272 13.51 -4.26 -18.41
CA ALA A 272 14.30 -3.03 -18.33
C ALA A 272 15.40 -2.98 -19.41
N GLY A 273 15.53 -1.83 -20.08
CA GLY A 273 16.63 -1.55 -21.02
C GLY A 273 16.18 -0.67 -22.18
N ARG A 274 16.67 0.58 -22.26
CA ARG A 274 16.26 1.52 -23.32
C ARG A 274 16.68 1.00 -24.69
N GLY A 275 15.71 0.75 -25.57
CA GLY A 275 15.96 0.18 -26.91
C GLY A 275 16.18 -1.34 -26.92
N ALA A 276 16.08 -1.99 -25.77
CA ALA A 276 16.15 -3.44 -25.64
C ALA A 276 14.75 -4.06 -25.83
N ALA A 277 14.69 -5.36 -26.09
CA ALA A 277 13.43 -6.08 -26.27
C ALA A 277 13.53 -7.52 -25.75
N VAL A 278 12.41 -8.01 -25.20
CA VAL A 278 12.24 -9.43 -24.86
C VAL A 278 11.38 -10.07 -25.94
N GLY A 279 11.88 -11.16 -26.51
CA GLY A 279 11.08 -12.08 -27.32
C GLY A 279 10.23 -12.96 -26.41
N VAL A 280 8.94 -13.05 -26.69
CA VAL A 280 8.00 -13.91 -25.99
C VAL A 280 7.42 -14.89 -26.98
N THR A 281 7.67 -16.18 -26.80
CA THR A 281 6.98 -17.23 -27.54
C THR A 281 5.87 -17.78 -26.65
N LEU A 282 4.61 -17.49 -26.97
CA LEU A 282 3.45 -17.97 -26.25
C LEU A 282 2.80 -19.12 -27.02
N THR A 283 2.64 -20.28 -26.39
CA THR A 283 1.97 -21.46 -26.94
C THR A 283 0.67 -21.72 -26.19
N VAL A 284 -0.44 -21.65 -26.90
CA VAL A 284 -1.79 -21.91 -26.39
C VAL A 284 -2.42 -22.98 -27.28
N ASN A 285 -2.91 -24.07 -26.69
CA ASN A 285 -3.56 -25.17 -27.44
C ASN A 285 -2.67 -25.76 -28.54
N GLY A 286 -1.35 -25.85 -28.28
CA GLY A 286 -0.36 -26.34 -29.25
C GLY A 286 -0.02 -25.34 -30.37
N VAL A 287 -0.61 -24.15 -30.39
CA VAL A 287 -0.31 -23.10 -31.37
C VAL A 287 0.60 -22.04 -30.74
N SER A 288 1.79 -21.88 -31.31
CA SER A 288 2.75 -20.87 -30.87
C SER A 288 2.56 -19.54 -31.61
N SER A 289 2.76 -18.45 -30.88
CA SER A 289 2.81 -17.08 -31.39
C SER A 289 4.03 -16.38 -30.81
N GLU A 290 4.72 -15.60 -31.64
CA GLU A 290 5.89 -14.81 -31.24
C GLU A 290 5.50 -13.35 -31.08
N HIS A 291 5.94 -12.76 -29.97
CA HIS A 291 5.72 -11.36 -29.64
C HIS A 291 7.07 -10.73 -29.31
N ARG A 292 7.29 -9.50 -29.76
CA ARG A 292 8.50 -8.74 -29.43
C ARG A 292 8.10 -7.58 -28.54
N ILE A 293 8.42 -7.71 -27.26
CA ILE A 293 8.07 -6.74 -26.24
C ILE A 293 9.22 -5.76 -26.07
N LEU A 294 9.00 -4.51 -26.44
CA LEU A 294 10.00 -3.46 -26.25
C LEU A 294 10.10 -3.10 -24.77
N CYS A 295 11.32 -3.04 -24.24
CA CYS A 295 11.60 -2.63 -22.86
C CYS A 295 11.54 -1.10 -22.69
N ASN A 296 10.47 -0.53 -23.23
CA ASN A 296 10.15 0.90 -23.20
C ASN A 296 9.27 1.27 -21.99
N GLY A 297 9.29 0.41 -20.97
CA GLY A 297 8.65 0.60 -19.67
C GLY A 297 7.19 0.17 -19.57
N HIS A 298 6.44 0.01 -20.67
CA HIS A 298 4.98 -0.15 -20.55
C HIS A 298 4.48 -1.49 -20.01
N GLY A 299 5.31 -2.52 -19.89
CA GLY A 299 4.85 -3.88 -19.55
C GLY A 299 3.82 -4.35 -20.56
N GLU A 300 4.23 -5.14 -21.55
CA GLU A 300 3.29 -5.52 -22.60
C GLU A 300 2.46 -6.72 -22.15
N ARG A 301 1.17 -6.67 -22.49
CA ARG A 301 0.18 -7.67 -22.12
C ARG A 301 -0.15 -8.51 -23.34
N VAL A 302 0.15 -9.80 -23.27
CA VAL A 302 -0.17 -10.77 -24.32
C VAL A 302 -1.43 -11.51 -23.91
N ALA A 303 -2.48 -11.40 -24.73
CA ALA A 303 -3.76 -12.07 -24.47
C ALA A 303 -3.63 -13.59 -24.69
N VAL A 304 -4.10 -14.36 -23.72
CA VAL A 304 -4.16 -15.82 -23.75
C VAL A 304 -5.64 -16.21 -23.82
N LYS A 305 -6.14 -16.45 -25.03
CA LYS A 305 -7.58 -16.67 -25.26
C LYS A 305 -7.95 -18.13 -25.15
N ARG A 306 -8.95 -18.44 -24.32
CA ARG A 306 -9.58 -19.78 -24.17
C ARG A 306 -8.57 -20.94 -24.21
N PRO A 307 -7.66 -21.03 -23.23
CA PRO A 307 -6.71 -22.14 -23.15
C PRO A 307 -7.45 -23.45 -22.80
N GLN A 308 -7.16 -24.53 -23.53
CA GLN A 308 -7.66 -25.87 -23.28
C GLN A 308 -6.77 -26.56 -22.22
N GLY A 309 -6.71 -25.94 -21.04
CA GLY A 309 -6.05 -26.50 -19.87
C GLY A 309 -4.55 -26.27 -19.76
N GLU A 310 -3.81 -25.94 -20.82
CA GLU A 310 -2.36 -25.68 -20.74
C GLU A 310 -1.91 -24.48 -21.59
N VAL A 311 -1.00 -23.69 -21.03
CA VAL A 311 -0.28 -22.62 -21.71
C VAL A 311 1.21 -22.74 -21.39
N SER A 312 2.06 -22.61 -22.41
CA SER A 312 3.51 -22.46 -22.22
C SER A 312 3.96 -21.12 -22.75
N TYR A 313 4.94 -20.51 -22.10
CA TYR A 313 5.63 -19.35 -22.65
C TYR A 313 7.13 -19.41 -22.44
N GLU A 314 7.84 -18.84 -23.40
CA GLU A 314 9.29 -18.70 -23.39
C GLU A 314 9.66 -17.22 -23.50
N LEU A 315 10.47 -16.73 -22.56
CA LEU A 315 11.03 -15.38 -22.57
C LEU A 315 12.51 -15.48 -22.95
N VAL A 316 12.91 -14.75 -23.99
CA VAL A 316 14.29 -14.72 -24.50
C VAL A 316 14.70 -13.27 -24.70
N GLY A 317 15.87 -12.91 -24.20
CA GLY A 317 16.43 -11.58 -24.42
C GLY A 317 17.85 -11.49 -23.89
N ASP A 318 18.51 -10.38 -24.22
CA ASP A 318 19.79 -9.94 -23.65
C ASP A 318 19.61 -8.73 -22.72
N VAL A 319 18.37 -8.49 -22.29
CA VAL A 319 17.97 -7.40 -21.41
C VAL A 319 18.38 -7.72 -19.97
N GLY A 320 18.33 -6.76 -19.05
CA GLY A 320 18.62 -7.04 -17.63
C GLY A 320 17.49 -7.84 -16.95
N ALA A 321 16.95 -7.31 -15.87
CA ALA A 321 15.82 -7.94 -15.19
C ALA A 321 14.55 -8.01 -16.06
N VAL A 322 13.90 -9.18 -16.07
CA VAL A 322 12.57 -9.42 -16.62
C VAL A 322 11.65 -9.96 -15.53
N SER A 323 10.38 -9.56 -15.54
CA SER A 323 9.32 -10.11 -14.71
C SER A 323 8.13 -10.56 -15.55
N TRP A 324 7.38 -11.54 -15.04
CA TRP A 324 6.17 -12.03 -15.70
C TRP A 324 5.07 -12.37 -14.69
N ARG A 325 3.82 -12.25 -15.14
CA ARG A 325 2.62 -12.69 -14.40
C ARG A 325 1.57 -13.21 -15.38
N LEU A 326 1.03 -14.40 -15.11
CA LEU A 326 -0.14 -14.95 -15.80
C LEU A 326 -1.35 -14.89 -14.85
N SER A 327 -2.40 -14.17 -15.26
CA SER A 327 -3.59 -13.92 -14.44
C SER A 327 -4.87 -14.01 -15.28
N PRO A 328 -6.05 -14.30 -14.68
CA PRO A 328 -7.33 -14.20 -15.36
C PRO A 328 -7.53 -12.80 -15.96
N ALA A 329 -8.01 -12.73 -17.20
CA ALA A 329 -8.37 -11.48 -17.82
C ALA A 329 -9.80 -11.12 -17.39
N ASP A 330 -9.96 -10.59 -16.18
CA ASP A 330 -11.21 -9.98 -15.71
C ASP A 330 -11.44 -8.64 -16.43
N LEU A 331 -11.62 -8.75 -17.75
CA LEU A 331 -12.15 -7.67 -18.55
C LEU A 331 -13.61 -7.52 -18.14
N ARG A 332 -13.88 -6.56 -17.24
CA ARG A 332 -15.20 -5.92 -17.18
C ARG A 332 -15.53 -5.53 -18.61
N ARG A 333 -16.35 -6.34 -19.29
CA ARG A 333 -17.02 -5.91 -20.51
C ARG A 333 -17.75 -4.66 -20.08
N SER A 334 -17.31 -3.51 -20.58
CA SER A 334 -18.07 -2.27 -20.50
C SER A 334 -19.46 -2.65 -20.98
N ALA A 335 -20.42 -2.74 -20.07
CA ALA A 335 -21.77 -3.06 -20.43
C ALA A 335 -22.20 -1.94 -21.36
N THR A 336 -22.23 -2.21 -22.66
CA THR A 336 -22.88 -1.32 -23.61
C THR A 336 -24.33 -1.22 -23.10
N PRO A 337 -24.83 -0.03 -22.76
CA PRO A 337 -26.22 0.08 -22.36
C PRO A 337 -27.05 -0.42 -23.53
N ARG A 338 -27.79 -1.51 -23.31
CA ARG A 338 -28.87 -1.87 -24.22
C ARG A 338 -29.93 -0.78 -24.03
N GLY A 339 -30.28 -0.14 -25.14
CA GLY A 339 -31.30 0.90 -25.19
C GLY A 339 -32.68 0.40 -24.79
#